data_AF-H8MXU3-F1
#
_entry.id   AF-H8MXU3-F1
#
_cell.length_a   1.000
_cell.length_b   1.000
_cell.length_c   1.000
_cell.angle_alpha   90.00
_cell.angle_beta   90.00
_cell.angle_gamma   90.00
#
_symmetry.space_group_name_H-M   'P 1'
#
loop_
_entity.id
_entity.type
_entity.pdbx_description
1 polymer ?
#
loop_
_entity_poly.entity_id
_entity_poly.type
_entity_poly.pdbx_seq_one_letter_code
_entity_poly.pdbx_strand_id
1 'polypeptide(L)'
;MKSFLGVLAVLVVPVLVACGGLEPVEAPELEQQSSALVTCSQTCPDGSTVSCQGNTCSVQADSVECDGFYNICLPSTPICGLNNRCSKLAGTPCSPVGGSRSCCLPGHPNPNCFCTPLGVWACSAL
;
A
#
# COMPACT_ATOMS: atom_id res chain seq x y z
N MET A 1 41.10 -18.97 51.81
CA MET A 1 39.71 -18.99 52.34
C MET A 1 38.83 -18.51 51.19
N LYS A 2 38.29 -19.34 50.27
CA LYS A 2 37.40 -20.52 50.34
C LYS A 2 35.98 -20.16 50.81
N SER A 3 35.01 -20.39 49.90
CA SER A 3 33.57 -20.75 50.04
C SER A 3 32.73 -19.98 49.00
N PHE A 4 32.34 -20.50 47.83
CA PHE A 4 31.42 -21.60 47.43
C PHE A 4 29.92 -21.35 47.66
N LEU A 5 29.13 -21.80 46.66
CA LEU A 5 27.66 -22.01 46.57
C LEU A 5 26.86 -20.80 46.07
N GLY A 6 26.07 -20.81 44.99
CA GLY A 6 25.43 -21.89 44.23
C GLY A 6 23.94 -21.97 44.60
N VAL A 7 23.03 -21.39 43.81
CA VAL A 7 21.57 -21.65 43.89
C VAL A 7 20.93 -21.49 42.50
N LEU A 8 20.38 -22.60 42.00
CA LEU A 8 19.36 -22.67 40.95
C LEU A 8 18.03 -22.10 41.46
N ALA A 9 17.34 -21.32 40.63
CA ALA A 9 15.88 -21.12 40.69
C ALA A 9 15.39 -20.91 39.25
N VAL A 10 14.97 -21.96 38.55
CA VAL A 10 13.58 -22.44 38.39
C VAL A 10 12.70 -21.47 37.56
N LEU A 11 12.21 -22.02 36.44
CA LEU A 11 11.38 -21.42 35.39
C LEU A 11 10.12 -20.71 35.90
N VAL A 12 9.70 -19.67 35.16
CA VAL A 12 8.27 -19.49 34.80
C VAL A 12 8.17 -19.08 33.33
N VAL A 13 7.61 -19.98 32.53
CA VAL A 13 7.15 -19.74 31.16
C VAL A 13 5.74 -19.14 31.23
N PRO A 14 5.39 -18.09 30.47
CA PRO A 14 4.04 -17.95 29.96
C PRO A 14 4.01 -18.60 28.58
N VAL A 15 3.48 -19.82 28.55
CA VAL A 15 3.03 -20.48 27.34
C VAL A 15 1.82 -19.70 26.83
N LEU A 16 1.93 -19.09 25.66
CA LEU A 16 0.76 -18.80 24.84
C LEU A 16 0.86 -19.67 23.59
N VAL A 17 0.13 -20.78 23.65
CA VAL A 17 -0.24 -21.62 22.52
C VAL A 17 -1.13 -20.81 21.58
N ALA A 18 -0.76 -20.71 20.30
CA ALA A 18 -1.70 -20.71 19.18
C ALA A 18 -0.97 -21.06 17.87
N CYS A 19 -1.26 -22.28 17.35
CA CYS A 19 -1.13 -22.81 15.98
C CYS A 19 0.12 -22.47 15.14
N GLY A 20 0.94 -23.41 14.65
CA GLY A 20 0.89 -24.86 14.65
C GLY A 20 2.02 -25.44 13.77
N GLY A 21 2.50 -26.64 14.12
CA GLY A 21 3.28 -27.54 13.24
C GLY A 21 4.79 -27.65 13.49
N LEU A 22 5.19 -28.55 14.41
CA LEU A 22 6.19 -29.66 14.28
C LEU A 22 7.37 -29.46 13.26
N GLU A 23 8.68 -29.61 13.52
CA GLU A 23 9.54 -30.19 14.58
C GLU A 23 10.96 -29.56 14.47
N PRO A 24 11.83 -29.64 15.50
CA PRO A 24 13.13 -28.97 15.55
C PRO A 24 14.32 -29.91 15.23
N VAL A 25 15.28 -29.46 14.41
CA VAL A 25 16.61 -30.09 14.29
C VAL A 25 17.72 -29.03 14.21
N GLU A 26 18.62 -29.12 15.19
CA GLU A 26 20.05 -28.78 15.25
C GLU A 26 20.57 -27.33 15.04
N ALA A 27 21.16 -26.85 16.14
CA ALA A 27 22.47 -26.19 16.31
C ALA A 27 22.79 -24.83 15.63
N PRO A 28 23.55 -23.95 16.34
CA PRO A 28 23.84 -22.60 15.89
C PRO A 28 25.00 -22.60 14.89
N GLU A 29 24.76 -22.10 13.68
CA GLU A 29 25.82 -21.85 12.70
C GLU A 29 26.04 -20.35 12.55
N LEU A 30 27.30 -19.98 12.72
CA LEU A 30 27.85 -18.65 12.54
C LEU A 30 27.59 -18.11 11.13
N GLU A 31 27.39 -16.79 11.09
CA GLU A 31 27.82 -15.91 10.01
C GLU A 31 27.36 -16.26 8.59
N GLN A 32 26.23 -15.66 8.21
CA GLN A 32 26.17 -15.02 6.91
C GLN A 32 25.38 -13.71 7.04
N GLN A 33 26.10 -12.61 7.32
CA GLN A 33 25.61 -11.27 6.99
C GLN A 33 25.57 -11.12 5.46
N SER A 34 24.76 -11.94 4.78
CA SER A 34 24.14 -11.49 3.54
C SER A 34 23.20 -10.38 3.99
N SER A 35 23.55 -9.12 3.73
CA SER A 35 22.54 -8.08 3.57
C SER A 35 21.73 -8.45 2.32
N ALA A 36 20.93 -9.50 2.42
CA ALA A 36 19.96 -9.86 1.41
C ALA A 36 18.98 -8.70 1.41
N LEU A 37 18.91 -7.95 0.31
CA LEU A 37 17.95 -6.88 0.21
C LEU A 37 16.55 -7.49 0.41
N VAL A 38 15.88 -7.04 1.45
CA VAL A 38 14.52 -7.46 1.78
C VAL A 38 13.60 -6.81 0.77
N THR A 39 12.78 -7.62 0.12
CA THR A 39 11.76 -7.13 -0.81
C THR A 39 10.42 -7.19 -0.13
N CYS A 40 9.69 -6.09 -0.18
CA CYS A 40 8.37 -5.98 0.42
C CYS A 40 7.37 -5.43 -0.57
N SER A 41 6.15 -5.94 -0.46
CA SER A 41 5.07 -5.62 -1.38
C SER A 41 3.75 -5.55 -0.63
N GLN A 42 2.91 -4.59 -1.02
CA GLN A 42 1.55 -4.42 -0.53
C GLN A 42 0.60 -4.33 -1.72
N THR A 43 -0.49 -5.09 -1.65
CA THR A 43 -1.60 -4.95 -2.60
C THR A 43 -2.49 -3.81 -2.13
N CYS A 44 -2.67 -2.83 -3.01
CA CYS A 44 -3.53 -1.68 -2.81
C CYS A 44 -5.01 -2.07 -2.96
N PRO A 45 -5.95 -1.26 -2.44
CA PRO A 45 -7.40 -1.50 -2.59
C PRO A 45 -7.87 -1.60 -4.05
N ASP A 46 -7.10 -1.00 -4.96
CA ASP A 46 -7.27 -1.03 -6.41
C ASP A 46 -6.97 -2.39 -7.07
N GLY A 47 -6.27 -3.27 -6.36
CA GLY A 47 -5.64 -4.47 -6.92
C GLY A 47 -4.24 -4.22 -7.50
N SER A 48 -3.80 -2.96 -7.63
CA SER A 48 -2.41 -2.59 -7.92
C SER A 48 -1.47 -3.01 -6.77
N THR A 49 -0.21 -3.35 -7.06
CA THR A 49 0.78 -3.72 -6.02
C THR A 49 1.90 -2.69 -5.98
N VAL A 50 2.18 -2.15 -4.79
CA VAL A 50 3.38 -1.34 -4.55
C VAL A 50 4.45 -2.21 -3.90
N SER A 51 5.68 -2.07 -4.37
CA SER A 51 6.80 -2.87 -3.88
C SER A 51 8.05 -2.01 -3.73
N CYS A 52 8.88 -2.33 -2.75
CA CYS A 52 10.22 -1.77 -2.64
C CYS A 52 11.22 -2.83 -2.15
N GLN A 53 12.50 -2.52 -2.32
CA GLN A 53 13.61 -3.38 -1.92
C GLN A 53 14.62 -2.55 -1.13
N GLY A 54 15.06 -3.07 0.00
CA GLY A 54 15.95 -2.34 0.91
C GLY A 54 16.56 -3.22 2.01
N ASN A 55 17.40 -2.61 2.85
CA ASN A 55 17.97 -3.26 4.04
C ASN A 55 16.94 -3.35 5.17
N THR A 56 16.10 -2.34 5.31
CA THR A 56 14.91 -2.36 6.17
C THR A 56 13.65 -2.33 5.33
N CYS A 57 12.60 -2.98 5.82
CA CYS A 57 11.29 -2.92 5.22
C CYS A 57 10.20 -2.83 6.31
N SER A 58 9.18 -2.02 6.04
CA SER A 58 7.94 -1.99 6.79
C SER A 58 6.73 -1.96 5.83
N VAL A 59 5.73 -2.81 6.08
CA VAL A 59 4.49 -2.87 5.31
C VAL A 59 3.37 -2.28 6.15
N GLN A 60 2.65 -1.31 5.60
CA GLN A 60 1.48 -0.67 6.18
C GLN A 60 0.24 -0.96 5.31
N ALA A 61 -0.96 -0.65 5.81
CA ALA A 61 -2.21 -0.95 5.12
C ALA A 61 -2.29 -0.32 3.71
N ASP A 62 -1.69 0.86 3.55
CA ASP A 62 -1.72 1.67 2.33
C ASP A 62 -0.32 2.04 1.81
N SER A 63 0.77 1.46 2.33
CA SER A 63 2.12 1.78 1.86
C SER A 63 3.16 0.72 2.20
N VAL A 64 4.29 0.78 1.51
CA VAL A 64 5.51 0.04 1.87
C VAL A 64 6.65 1.03 2.04
N GLU A 65 7.39 0.91 3.12
CA GLU A 65 8.59 1.67 3.40
C GLU A 65 9.82 0.76 3.26
N CYS A 66 10.84 1.20 2.52
CA CYS A 66 12.16 0.55 2.50
C CYS A 66 13.25 1.59 2.71
N ASP A 67 14.12 1.40 3.71
CA ASP A 67 15.23 2.32 4.04
C ASP A 67 14.81 3.81 4.13
N GLY A 68 13.59 4.07 4.62
CA GLY A 68 13.00 5.41 4.71
C GLY A 68 12.33 5.93 3.43
N PHE A 69 12.29 5.16 2.35
CA PHE A 69 11.54 5.47 1.13
C PHE A 69 10.14 4.88 1.17
N TYR A 70 9.12 5.73 1.09
CA TYR A 70 7.71 5.34 1.10
C TYR A 70 7.17 5.16 -0.32
N ASN A 71 6.58 4.00 -0.58
CA ASN A 71 5.77 3.71 -1.74
C ASN A 71 4.31 3.59 -1.29
N ILE A 72 3.50 4.59 -1.62
CA ILE A 72 2.11 4.67 -1.18
C ILE A 72 1.16 4.09 -2.23
N CYS A 73 0.12 3.41 -1.76
CA CYS A 73 -1.03 3.05 -2.55
C CYS A 73 -1.81 4.33 -2.88
N LEU A 74 -1.76 4.74 -4.15
CA LEU A 74 -2.65 5.80 -4.60
C LEU A 74 -4.09 5.27 -4.54
N PRO A 75 -5.04 6.09 -4.06
CA PRO A 75 -6.43 5.68 -4.05
C PRO A 75 -6.92 5.43 -5.48
N SER A 76 -7.62 4.31 -5.70
CA SER A 76 -8.32 4.00 -6.97
C SER A 76 -9.25 5.10 -7.42
N THR A 77 -9.77 5.86 -6.45
CA THR A 77 -10.61 7.01 -6.73
C THR A 77 -9.70 8.18 -7.11
N PRO A 78 -9.78 8.68 -8.35
CA PRO A 78 -9.03 9.88 -8.72
C PRO A 78 -9.34 10.98 -7.70
N ILE A 79 -8.31 11.67 -7.22
CA ILE A 79 -8.48 12.80 -6.30
C ILE A 79 -9.29 13.85 -7.06
N CYS A 80 -10.60 13.90 -6.78
CA CYS A 80 -11.52 14.80 -7.44
C CYS A 80 -11.26 16.24 -6.98
N GLY A 81 -10.31 16.92 -7.60
CA GLY A 81 -10.19 18.38 -7.46
C GLY A 81 -11.53 19.05 -7.82
N LEU A 82 -11.88 20.13 -7.11
CA LEU A 82 -13.17 20.82 -7.30
C LEU A 82 -13.43 21.17 -8.77
N ASN A 83 -12.39 21.55 -9.51
CA ASN A 83 -12.45 21.95 -10.93
C ASN A 83 -12.55 20.79 -11.92
N ASN A 84 -12.30 19.55 -11.46
CA ASN A 84 -12.34 18.35 -12.30
C ASN A 84 -13.56 17.47 -11.98
N ARG A 85 -14.40 17.85 -11.02
CA ARG A 85 -15.64 17.15 -10.72
C ARG A 85 -16.63 17.31 -11.86
N CYS A 86 -17.21 16.19 -12.31
CA CYS A 86 -18.24 16.19 -13.33
C CYS A 86 -19.41 17.11 -12.95
N SER A 87 -19.83 17.14 -11.68
CA SER A 87 -20.90 18.02 -11.21
C SER A 87 -20.61 19.52 -11.35
N LYS A 88 -19.35 19.91 -11.55
CA LYS A 88 -18.94 21.29 -11.85
C LYS A 88 -18.74 21.54 -13.34
N LEU A 89 -18.43 20.50 -14.11
CA LEU A 89 -18.19 20.61 -15.54
C LEU A 89 -19.48 20.46 -16.35
N ALA A 90 -20.36 19.54 -15.99
CA ALA A 90 -21.58 19.25 -16.72
C ALA A 90 -22.41 20.53 -16.96
N GLY A 91 -22.74 20.80 -18.23
CA GLY A 91 -23.50 21.98 -18.65
C GLY A 91 -22.69 23.27 -18.77
N THR A 92 -21.40 23.28 -18.38
CA THR A 92 -20.52 24.43 -18.62
C THR A 92 -20.04 24.46 -20.07
N PRO A 93 -19.76 25.66 -20.64
CA PRO A 93 -19.33 25.79 -22.02
C PRO A 93 -17.97 25.13 -22.26
N CYS A 94 -17.79 24.58 -23.46
CA CYS A 94 -16.59 23.89 -23.88
C CYS A 94 -16.23 24.20 -25.34
N SER A 95 -14.94 24.12 -25.65
CA SER A 95 -14.42 24.26 -27.02
C SER A 95 -13.04 23.57 -27.09
N PRO A 96 -12.71 22.87 -28.17
CA PRO A 96 -13.56 22.57 -29.33
C PRO A 96 -14.63 21.52 -29.04
N VAL A 97 -15.72 21.55 -29.82
CA VAL A 97 -16.72 20.46 -29.84
C VAL A 97 -16.04 19.14 -30.20
N GLY A 98 -16.44 18.06 -29.52
CA GLY A 98 -15.79 16.74 -29.67
C GLY A 98 -14.51 16.56 -28.85
N GLY A 99 -14.03 17.58 -28.15
CA GLY A 99 -12.91 17.43 -27.22
C GLY A 99 -13.26 16.54 -26.02
N SER A 100 -12.28 15.81 -25.49
CA SER A 100 -12.42 15.01 -24.28
C SER A 100 -11.39 15.42 -23.23
N ARG A 101 -11.73 15.22 -21.95
CA ARG A 101 -10.82 15.41 -20.82
C ARG A 101 -11.14 14.43 -19.71
N SER A 102 -10.13 14.09 -18.92
CA SER A 102 -10.32 13.38 -17.67
C SER A 102 -11.16 14.22 -16.70
N CYS A 103 -12.12 13.59 -16.05
CA CYS A 103 -12.90 14.23 -15.00
C CYS A 103 -13.29 13.21 -13.94
N CYS A 104 -13.92 13.70 -12.88
CA CYS A 104 -14.17 12.93 -11.69
C CYS A 104 -15.67 12.75 -11.47
N LEU A 105 -16.15 11.51 -11.48
CA LEU A 105 -17.52 11.12 -11.22
C LEU A 105 -17.49 10.21 -9.99
N PRO A 106 -18.21 10.54 -8.91
CA PRO A 106 -18.23 9.72 -7.71
C PRO A 106 -18.58 8.26 -8.04
N GLY A 107 -17.83 7.31 -7.49
CA GLY A 107 -18.06 5.88 -7.70
C GLY A 107 -17.54 5.33 -9.03
N HIS A 108 -16.84 6.12 -9.85
CA HIS A 108 -16.24 5.65 -11.09
C HIS A 108 -14.74 5.96 -11.13
N PRO A 109 -13.87 4.94 -11.32
CA PRO A 109 -12.43 5.12 -11.28
C PRO A 109 -11.88 5.84 -12.53
N ASN A 110 -12.53 5.68 -13.69
CA ASN A 110 -12.09 6.28 -14.95
C ASN A 110 -13.18 7.11 -15.68
N PRO A 111 -13.75 8.14 -15.04
CA PRO A 111 -14.76 8.97 -15.70
C PRO A 111 -14.12 9.93 -16.69
N ASN A 112 -14.82 10.15 -17.80
CA ASN A 112 -14.40 11.09 -18.83
C ASN A 112 -15.49 12.11 -19.10
N CYS A 113 -15.06 13.30 -19.49
CA CYS A 113 -15.93 14.39 -19.89
C CYS A 113 -15.68 14.69 -21.37
N PHE A 114 -16.74 14.84 -22.14
CA PHE A 114 -16.69 15.15 -23.57
C PHE A 114 -17.51 16.39 -23.88
N CYS A 115 -17.03 17.18 -24.83
CA CYS A 115 -17.69 18.38 -25.29
C CYS A 115 -18.75 18.00 -26.32
N THR A 116 -20.01 18.21 -25.99
CA THR A 116 -21.16 17.87 -26.84
C THR A 116 -21.20 18.75 -28.10
N PRO A 117 -21.96 18.35 -29.14
CA PRO A 117 -22.19 19.20 -30.32
C PRO A 117 -22.83 20.57 -30.00
N LEU A 118 -23.47 20.69 -28.82
CA LEU A 118 -24.06 21.92 -28.33
C LEU A 118 -23.04 22.86 -27.65
N GLY A 119 -21.76 22.49 -27.60
CA GLY A 119 -20.72 23.30 -26.98
C GLY A 119 -20.77 23.30 -25.45
N VAL A 120 -21.34 22.27 -24.83
CA VAL A 120 -21.34 22.07 -23.37
C VAL A 120 -20.73 20.74 -22.96
N TRP A 121 -20.07 20.72 -21.81
CA TRP A 121 -19.50 19.49 -21.26
C TRP A 121 -20.60 18.52 -20.81
N ALA A 122 -20.46 17.26 -21.17
CA ALA A 122 -21.17 16.12 -20.59
C ALA A 122 -20.15 15.13 -20.03
N CYS A 123 -20.53 14.35 -19.01
CA CYS A 123 -19.66 13.32 -18.46
C CYS A 123 -20.30 11.96 -18.59
N SER A 124 -19.48 10.95 -18.84
CA SER A 124 -19.88 9.55 -18.82
C SER A 124 -18.89 8.74 -18.01
N ALA A 125 -19.44 7.79 -17.27
CA ALA A 125 -18.69 6.62 -16.84
C ALA A 125 -18.55 5.70 -18.06
N LEU A 126 -17.33 5.49 -18.53
CA LEU A 126 -16.98 4.44 -19.50
C LEU A 126 -16.38 3.27 -18.74
#